data_AF-A0A7I8VP66-F1
#
_entry.id   AF-A0A7I8VP66-F1
#
_cell.length_a   1.000
_cell.length_b   1.000
_cell.length_c   1.000
_cell.angle_alpha   90.00
_cell.angle_beta   90.00
_cell.angle_gamma   90.00
#
_symmetry.space_group_name_H-M   'P 1'
#
loop_
_entity.id
_entity.type
_entity.pdbx_description
1 polymer ?
#
loop_
_entity_poly.entity_id
_entity_poly.type
_entity_poly.pdbx_seq_one_letter_code
_entity_poly.pdbx_strand_id
1 'polypeptide(L)'
;MATSAKKQKLDSSDEDSLPTCPYGAKCYRKNPEHFKQYIHKKDKLANSTSKPDSTTAVDTSKLPPCKYGSNCYRTNLLHFAEYSHPFGSAPIKNDSDTEDYDSDSDSSVPRTDEILLKKSFSNMTDSERRKLVEDAFAEKKRLQKELEKSRNIIEEKEKEMEKLQEEVNRGVLLVDGEKEALEGNETKYFPLFAERSYKEGSADQLHFRLAESQFYRLLGGNNFRITKVEYVINPVLVANFKEAQEEVKNKRGEEYSYPILAFHGTDQNNITPICENGFKVPGDKGFKHKTDTGYYGAGVYFSEYPSYAMSYIRGGSKLLLSQVIQGKIFKCQGLIQGRPCEDNYDSHTSPCKKEIVIFHSDHILPQYIVHYKQVAGEFRYIKPKEKRKPFPGGRKLKELFEEADKMKASKILSGQHFKLSGRMIATQSKIKSLVERHGGILSTSTLYNVIHVSTIDEWKKSTKTTTAITGAFGGTTSSYAMTVREDFFYDSIIEGEKADPENYALDD
;
A
#
# COMPACT_ATOMS: atom_id res chain seq x y z
N MET A 1 -54.68 -24.45 -9.34
CA MET A 1 -55.76 -23.44 -9.48
C MET A 1 -55.35 -22.22 -8.67
N ALA A 2 -54.87 -21.16 -9.32
CA ALA A 2 -54.53 -19.92 -8.65
C ALA A 2 -55.60 -18.88 -8.98
N THR A 3 -56.28 -18.42 -7.94
CA THR A 3 -57.43 -17.54 -7.91
C THR A 3 -57.08 -16.10 -8.25
N SER A 4 -57.97 -15.46 -9.00
CA SER A 4 -57.95 -14.03 -9.34
C SER A 4 -58.12 -13.17 -8.07
N ALA A 5 -57.23 -12.19 -7.84
CA ALA A 5 -57.37 -11.20 -6.78
C ALA A 5 -57.55 -9.80 -7.37
N LYS A 6 -58.66 -9.19 -6.96
CA LYS A 6 -59.28 -7.96 -7.44
C LYS A 6 -58.50 -6.73 -6.96
N LYS A 7 -58.37 -5.73 -7.84
CA LYS A 7 -57.73 -4.43 -7.60
C LYS A 7 -58.51 -3.66 -6.51
N GLN A 8 -57.91 -3.47 -5.33
CA GLN A 8 -58.41 -2.51 -4.33
C GLN A 8 -57.97 -1.09 -4.74
N LYS A 9 -58.91 -0.15 -4.64
CA LYS A 9 -58.78 1.26 -4.98
C LYS A 9 -58.36 2.00 -3.70
N LEU A 10 -57.25 2.74 -3.72
CA LEU A 10 -56.82 3.61 -2.62
C LEU A 10 -56.95 5.09 -3.04
N ASP A 11 -57.02 5.94 -2.01
CA ASP A 11 -57.55 7.31 -1.98
C ASP A 11 -56.80 8.38 -2.81
N SER A 12 -57.55 9.41 -3.17
CA SER A 12 -57.25 10.45 -4.16
C SER A 12 -56.47 11.67 -3.62
N SER A 13 -55.41 11.48 -2.84
CA SER A 13 -54.63 12.61 -2.30
C SER A 13 -53.11 12.54 -2.45
N ASP A 14 -52.55 11.52 -3.12
CA ASP A 14 -51.09 11.38 -3.36
C ASP A 14 -50.73 11.10 -4.85
N GLU A 15 -51.63 11.38 -5.81
CA GLU A 15 -51.38 11.10 -7.24
C GLU A 15 -50.58 12.19 -7.99
N ASP A 16 -50.35 13.38 -7.41
CA ASP A 16 -49.70 14.51 -8.11
C ASP A 16 -48.20 14.71 -7.76
N SER A 17 -47.61 13.89 -6.89
CA SER A 17 -46.20 14.01 -6.45
C SER A 17 -45.29 12.87 -6.93
N LEU A 18 -45.81 11.91 -7.71
CA LEU A 18 -45.05 10.76 -8.22
C LEU A 18 -44.54 10.98 -9.66
N PRO A 19 -43.32 10.54 -10.00
CA PRO A 19 -42.80 10.66 -11.36
C PRO A 19 -43.58 9.78 -12.36
N THR A 20 -43.77 10.29 -13.58
CA THR A 20 -44.39 9.50 -14.67
C THR A 20 -43.44 8.38 -15.08
N CYS A 21 -43.98 7.18 -15.31
CA CYS A 21 -43.17 6.05 -15.76
C CYS A 21 -42.51 6.37 -17.11
N PRO A 22 -41.19 6.19 -17.30
CA PRO A 22 -40.52 6.46 -18.57
C PRO A 22 -41.05 5.59 -19.74
N TYR A 23 -41.74 4.49 -19.44
CA TYR A 23 -42.38 3.62 -20.43
C TYR A 23 -43.88 3.89 -20.62
N GLY A 24 -44.45 4.87 -19.91
CA GLY A 24 -45.84 5.30 -20.01
C GLY A 24 -46.85 4.15 -19.93
N ALA A 25 -48.00 4.26 -20.61
CA ALA A 25 -49.05 3.23 -20.62
C ALA A 25 -48.63 1.84 -21.17
N LYS A 26 -47.41 1.70 -21.71
CA LYS A 26 -46.86 0.45 -22.29
C LYS A 26 -45.79 -0.22 -21.43
N CYS A 27 -45.62 0.20 -20.16
CA CYS A 27 -44.68 -0.44 -19.24
C CYS A 27 -44.95 -1.95 -19.06
N TYR A 28 -43.91 -2.77 -19.20
CA TYR A 28 -44.00 -4.23 -19.09
C TYR A 28 -43.88 -4.75 -17.65
N ARG A 29 -43.49 -3.88 -16.70
CA ARG A 29 -43.35 -4.24 -15.28
C ARG A 29 -44.73 -4.42 -14.66
N LYS A 30 -45.04 -5.64 -14.21
CA LYS A 30 -46.32 -6.00 -13.58
C LYS A 30 -46.25 -6.09 -12.05
N ASN A 31 -45.12 -5.71 -11.45
CA ASN A 31 -44.92 -5.76 -10.00
C ASN A 31 -45.82 -4.72 -9.30
N PRO A 32 -46.62 -5.11 -8.28
CA PRO A 32 -47.46 -4.18 -7.52
C PRO A 32 -46.73 -2.96 -6.94
N GLU A 33 -45.47 -3.11 -6.52
CA GLU A 33 -44.68 -1.99 -5.99
C GLU A 33 -44.32 -0.95 -7.05
N HIS A 34 -44.22 -1.35 -8.32
CA HIS A 34 -43.95 -0.42 -9.42
C HIS A 34 -45.10 0.57 -9.64
N PHE A 35 -46.34 0.12 -9.50
CA PHE A 35 -47.53 0.96 -9.69
C PHE A 35 -47.81 1.89 -8.50
N LYS A 36 -47.16 1.69 -7.35
CA LYS A 36 -47.18 2.64 -6.22
C LYS A 36 -46.18 3.78 -6.39
N GLN A 37 -45.13 3.58 -7.19
CA GLN A 37 -44.03 4.53 -7.37
C GLN A 37 -44.11 5.34 -8.68
N TYR A 38 -44.90 4.90 -9.67
CA TYR A 38 -44.94 5.53 -11.00
C TYR A 38 -46.33 5.60 -11.66
N ILE A 39 -46.63 6.74 -12.28
CA ILE A 39 -47.94 7.04 -12.90
C ILE A 39 -47.98 6.64 -14.39
N HIS A 40 -49.12 6.12 -14.88
CA HIS A 40 -49.34 5.64 -16.25
C HIS A 40 -50.67 6.17 -16.83
N LYS A 41 -50.68 7.36 -17.47
CA LYS A 41 -51.89 7.95 -18.11
C LYS A 41 -52.21 7.27 -19.45
N LYS A 42 -53.50 6.94 -19.71
CA LYS A 42 -53.99 6.38 -20.99
C LYS A 42 -54.77 7.45 -21.76
N ASP A 43 -54.29 7.85 -22.92
CA ASP A 43 -55.04 8.74 -23.82
C ASP A 43 -56.13 7.96 -24.57
N LYS A 44 -57.37 8.46 -24.48
CA LYS A 44 -58.51 8.03 -25.29
C LYS A 44 -58.72 9.07 -26.40
N LEU A 45 -58.70 8.66 -27.67
CA LEU A 45 -59.45 9.37 -28.72
C LEU A 45 -60.13 8.36 -29.66
N ALA A 46 -61.35 8.71 -30.04
CA ALA A 46 -62.40 7.83 -30.56
C ALA A 46 -62.47 7.77 -32.09
N ASN A 47 -63.16 6.72 -32.55
CA ASN A 47 -63.54 6.36 -33.92
C ASN A 47 -64.20 7.49 -34.73
N SER A 48 -63.88 7.59 -36.03
CA SER A 48 -64.88 7.80 -37.11
C SER A 48 -64.27 7.52 -38.49
N THR A 49 -64.96 6.63 -39.21
CA THR A 49 -64.76 6.23 -40.61
C THR A 49 -65.29 7.27 -41.58
N SER A 50 -64.48 7.67 -42.57
CA SER A 50 -64.93 8.10 -43.90
C SER A 50 -63.75 8.21 -44.87
N LYS A 51 -63.83 7.53 -46.03
CA LYS A 51 -63.00 7.84 -47.22
C LYS A 51 -63.42 9.22 -47.78
N PRO A 52 -62.48 10.00 -48.34
CA PRO A 52 -62.45 10.23 -49.80
C PRO A 52 -60.99 10.19 -50.33
N ASP A 53 -60.72 9.50 -51.43
CA ASP A 53 -60.80 9.96 -52.84
C ASP A 53 -59.91 11.17 -53.20
N SER A 54 -58.86 10.83 -53.96
CA SER A 54 -58.22 11.55 -55.06
C SER A 54 -58.38 13.08 -55.15
N THR A 55 -57.25 13.79 -55.02
CA THR A 55 -56.68 14.76 -55.99
C THR A 55 -56.01 15.94 -55.28
N THR A 56 -54.68 15.97 -55.31
CA THR A 56 -53.86 17.18 -55.57
C THR A 56 -52.42 16.71 -55.74
N ALA A 57 -52.00 16.57 -57.00
CA ALA A 57 -50.60 16.41 -57.36
C ALA A 57 -49.86 17.69 -56.95
N VAL A 58 -48.89 17.57 -56.04
CA VAL A 58 -47.93 18.65 -55.79
C VAL A 58 -46.91 18.61 -56.92
N ASP A 59 -46.73 19.76 -57.58
CA ASP A 59 -45.83 19.95 -58.71
C ASP A 59 -44.36 19.75 -58.29
N THR A 60 -43.83 18.55 -58.53
CA THR A 60 -42.43 18.17 -58.27
C THR A 60 -41.47 18.60 -59.39
N SER A 61 -41.87 19.53 -60.27
CA SER A 61 -41.18 19.88 -61.52
C SER A 61 -39.77 20.48 -61.41
N LYS A 62 -39.22 20.68 -60.19
CA LYS A 62 -37.90 21.31 -59.98
C LYS A 62 -36.81 20.43 -59.38
N LEU A 63 -37.09 19.19 -58.99
CA LEU A 63 -36.09 18.26 -58.44
C LEU A 63 -35.87 17.06 -59.37
N PRO A 64 -34.63 16.62 -59.59
CA PRO A 64 -34.37 15.41 -60.38
C PRO A 64 -35.09 14.19 -59.75
N PRO A 65 -35.73 13.33 -60.55
CA PRO A 65 -36.44 12.16 -60.04
C PRO A 65 -35.46 11.17 -59.42
N CYS A 66 -35.85 10.60 -58.28
CA CYS A 66 -35.08 9.53 -57.65
C CYS A 66 -35.02 8.31 -58.57
N LYS A 67 -33.83 7.72 -58.74
CA LYS A 67 -33.63 6.53 -59.59
C LYS A 67 -34.47 5.31 -59.17
N TYR A 68 -34.81 5.23 -57.89
CA TYR A 68 -35.67 4.16 -57.34
C TYR A 68 -37.16 4.54 -57.29
N GLY A 69 -37.51 5.75 -57.72
CA GLY A 69 -38.89 6.25 -57.78
C GLY A 69 -39.65 6.04 -56.48
N SER A 70 -40.92 5.65 -56.59
CA SER A 70 -41.79 5.33 -55.44
C SER A 70 -41.31 4.18 -54.53
N ASN A 71 -40.30 3.41 -54.96
CA ASN A 71 -39.73 2.27 -54.22
C ASN A 71 -38.35 2.58 -53.60
N CYS A 72 -38.01 3.84 -53.42
CA CYS A 72 -36.73 4.22 -52.79
C CYS A 72 -36.65 3.73 -51.33
N TYR A 73 -35.60 2.97 -51.03
CA TYR A 73 -35.33 2.42 -49.70
C TYR A 73 -34.47 3.35 -48.82
N ARG A 74 -33.95 4.46 -49.37
CA ARG A 74 -33.13 5.43 -48.61
C ARG A 74 -34.04 6.20 -47.66
N THR A 75 -33.75 6.12 -46.36
CA THR A 75 -34.56 6.73 -45.28
C THR A 75 -33.99 8.05 -44.75
N ASN A 76 -32.82 8.47 -45.23
CA ASN A 76 -32.18 9.72 -44.82
C ASN A 76 -32.98 10.94 -45.30
N LEU A 77 -33.28 11.88 -44.38
CA LEU A 77 -34.01 13.11 -44.68
C LEU A 77 -33.34 13.99 -45.74
N LEU A 78 -32.01 13.94 -45.84
CA LEU A 78 -31.25 14.66 -46.86
C LEU A 78 -31.58 14.16 -48.28
N HIS A 79 -31.81 12.85 -48.44
CA HIS A 79 -32.16 12.25 -49.72
C HIS A 79 -33.52 12.72 -50.24
N PHE A 80 -34.50 12.90 -49.36
CA PHE A 80 -35.82 13.40 -49.74
C PHE A 80 -35.85 14.91 -50.01
N ALA A 81 -34.81 15.64 -49.62
CA ALA A 81 -34.65 17.07 -49.94
C ALA A 81 -34.09 17.30 -51.36
N GLU A 82 -33.33 16.33 -51.89
CA GLU A 82 -32.61 16.44 -53.16
C GLU A 82 -33.32 15.75 -54.33
N TYR A 83 -34.21 14.78 -54.10
CA TYR A 83 -34.83 13.95 -55.15
C TYR A 83 -36.35 13.82 -55.06
N SER A 84 -37.04 13.88 -56.21
CA SER A 84 -38.52 13.76 -56.27
C SER A 84 -39.00 12.31 -56.36
N HIS A 85 -40.13 12.03 -55.71
CA HIS A 85 -40.77 10.71 -55.64
C HIS A 85 -42.26 10.81 -56.00
N PRO A 86 -42.61 11.15 -57.26
CA PRO A 86 -44.01 11.24 -57.68
C PRO A 86 -44.70 9.88 -57.56
N PHE A 87 -45.92 9.87 -57.01
CA PHE A 87 -46.68 8.65 -56.75
C PHE A 87 -47.02 7.96 -58.09
N GLY A 88 -46.56 6.71 -58.29
CA GLY A 88 -46.82 5.93 -59.50
C GLY A 88 -45.72 5.90 -60.57
N SER A 89 -44.55 6.52 -60.35
CA SER A 89 -43.44 6.42 -61.30
C SER A 89 -42.65 5.11 -61.18
N ALA A 90 -42.41 4.45 -62.33
CA ALA A 90 -41.58 3.25 -62.45
C ALA A 90 -40.08 3.59 -62.37
N PRO A 91 -39.20 2.64 -61.97
CA PRO A 91 -37.76 2.85 -61.91
C PRO A 91 -37.19 3.25 -63.28
N ILE A 92 -36.39 4.31 -63.34
CA ILE A 92 -35.67 4.69 -64.56
C ILE A 92 -34.48 3.74 -64.70
N LYS A 93 -34.52 2.84 -65.67
CA LYS A 93 -33.38 2.00 -66.04
C LYS A 93 -32.46 2.79 -66.96
N ASN A 94 -31.34 3.27 -66.43
CA ASN A 94 -30.14 3.57 -67.20
C ASN A 94 -28.99 2.79 -66.57
N ASP A 95 -28.30 1.99 -67.40
CA ASP A 95 -27.12 1.22 -67.05
C ASP A 95 -25.97 2.14 -66.63
N SER A 96 -25.34 1.80 -65.49
CA SER A 96 -23.93 1.98 -65.09
C SER A 96 -23.76 2.43 -63.63
N ASP A 97 -22.78 1.79 -63.00
CA ASP A 97 -22.14 2.07 -61.70
C ASP A 97 -22.87 1.67 -60.41
N THR A 98 -22.63 0.40 -60.07
CA THR A 98 -22.59 -0.14 -58.70
C THR A 98 -21.45 0.49 -57.92
N GLU A 99 -21.78 1.31 -56.92
CA GLU A 99 -20.89 1.53 -55.78
C GLU A 99 -21.48 0.82 -54.56
N ASP A 100 -20.81 -0.26 -54.18
CA ASP A 100 -20.92 -0.94 -52.89
C ASP A 100 -20.54 0.03 -51.77
N TYR A 101 -21.40 0.15 -50.76
CA TYR A 101 -21.00 0.59 -49.43
C TYR A 101 -21.69 -0.26 -48.37
N ASP A 102 -20.85 -0.95 -47.61
CA ASP A 102 -21.12 -1.80 -46.45
C ASP A 102 -22.10 -1.19 -45.46
N SER A 103 -23.09 -1.99 -45.06
CA SER A 103 -24.04 -1.67 -43.99
C SER A 103 -23.98 -2.75 -42.91
N ASP A 104 -23.00 -2.65 -42.03
CA ASP A 104 -23.04 -3.29 -40.72
C ASP A 104 -23.52 -2.29 -39.66
N SER A 105 -24.76 -2.47 -39.18
CA SER A 105 -25.11 -2.22 -37.78
C SER A 105 -26.53 -2.70 -37.48
N ASP A 106 -26.57 -3.82 -36.74
CA ASP A 106 -27.71 -4.29 -35.96
C ASP A 106 -28.04 -3.27 -34.85
N SER A 107 -29.26 -2.73 -34.83
CA SER A 107 -29.93 -2.38 -33.56
C SER A 107 -31.46 -2.31 -33.72
N SER A 108 -32.12 -3.04 -32.84
CA SER A 108 -33.56 -3.19 -32.73
C SER A 108 -34.21 -1.95 -32.09
N VAL A 109 -34.58 -0.96 -32.91
CA VAL A 109 -35.38 0.21 -32.50
C VAL A 109 -36.88 -0.08 -32.70
N PRO A 110 -37.79 0.31 -31.78
CA PRO A 110 -39.23 0.09 -31.95
C PRO A 110 -39.78 0.81 -33.20
N ARG A 111 -40.16 0.03 -34.22
CA ARG A 111 -40.73 0.47 -35.52
C ARG A 111 -41.96 1.41 -35.46
N THR A 112 -42.52 1.70 -34.29
CA THR A 112 -43.76 2.49 -34.16
C THR A 112 -43.52 3.99 -34.26
N ASP A 113 -42.36 4.49 -33.83
CA ASP A 113 -42.09 5.93 -33.78
C ASP A 113 -41.61 6.47 -35.15
N GLU A 114 -40.91 5.64 -35.94
CA GLU A 114 -40.54 5.93 -37.34
C GLU A 114 -41.75 6.08 -38.28
N ILE A 115 -42.82 5.30 -38.05
CA ILE A 115 -44.03 5.34 -38.89
C ILE A 115 -44.85 6.61 -38.60
N LEU A 116 -44.90 7.05 -37.34
CA LEU A 116 -45.55 8.30 -36.94
C LEU A 116 -44.80 9.52 -37.46
N LEU A 117 -43.45 9.48 -37.40
CA LEU A 117 -42.61 10.52 -37.97
C LEU A 117 -42.79 10.62 -39.50
N LYS A 118 -42.82 9.49 -40.23
CA LYS A 118 -43.13 9.46 -41.67
C LYS A 118 -44.45 10.12 -42.02
N LYS A 119 -45.54 9.81 -41.30
CA LYS A 119 -46.87 10.40 -41.56
C LYS A 119 -46.93 11.89 -41.25
N SER A 120 -46.26 12.33 -40.18
CA SER A 120 -46.18 13.76 -39.85
C SER A 120 -45.35 14.53 -40.87
N PHE A 121 -44.22 13.97 -41.31
CA PHE A 121 -43.30 14.60 -42.27
C PHE A 121 -43.91 14.70 -43.68
N SER A 122 -44.62 13.67 -44.14
CA SER A 122 -45.31 13.68 -45.45
C SER A 122 -46.50 14.64 -45.51
N ASN A 123 -47.10 14.99 -44.35
CA ASN A 123 -48.20 15.95 -44.25
C ASN A 123 -47.74 17.41 -44.07
N MET A 124 -46.43 17.64 -43.87
CA MET A 124 -45.84 18.97 -43.74
C MET A 124 -45.52 19.56 -45.12
N THR A 125 -45.68 20.87 -45.24
CA THR A 125 -45.28 21.61 -46.44
C THR A 125 -43.76 21.55 -46.63
N ASP A 126 -43.27 21.73 -47.85
CA ASP A 126 -41.82 21.69 -48.14
C ASP A 126 -41.04 22.76 -47.35
N SER A 127 -41.69 23.87 -47.01
CA SER A 127 -41.10 24.91 -46.16
C SER A 127 -40.92 24.45 -44.71
N GLU A 128 -41.90 23.78 -44.14
CA GLU A 128 -41.84 23.27 -42.77
C GLU A 128 -40.83 22.12 -42.62
N ARG A 129 -40.71 21.26 -43.64
CA ARG A 129 -39.70 20.18 -43.66
C ARG A 129 -38.27 20.72 -43.71
N ARG A 130 -38.02 21.74 -44.55
CA ARG A 130 -36.70 22.41 -44.62
C ARG A 130 -36.33 23.05 -43.29
N LYS A 131 -37.28 23.73 -42.65
CA LYS A 131 -37.07 24.36 -41.34
C LYS A 131 -36.74 23.34 -40.24
N LEU A 132 -37.46 22.21 -40.19
CA LEU A 132 -37.19 21.16 -39.21
C LEU A 132 -35.81 20.52 -39.38
N VAL A 133 -35.36 20.35 -40.63
CA VAL A 133 -34.01 19.84 -40.93
C VAL A 133 -32.94 20.86 -40.52
N GLU A 134 -33.16 22.14 -40.80
CA GLU A 134 -32.27 23.23 -40.37
C GLU A 134 -32.16 23.30 -38.83
N ASP A 135 -33.29 23.22 -38.13
CA ASP A 135 -33.35 23.19 -36.66
C ASP A 135 -32.63 21.94 -36.10
N ALA A 136 -32.81 20.77 -36.72
CA ALA A 136 -32.14 19.53 -36.31
C ALA A 136 -30.63 19.58 -36.52
N PHE A 137 -30.16 20.18 -37.62
CA PHE A 137 -28.72 20.39 -37.85
C PHE A 137 -28.13 21.42 -36.88
N ALA A 138 -28.87 22.49 -36.58
CA ALA A 138 -28.48 23.47 -35.57
C ALA A 138 -28.34 22.83 -34.18
N GLU A 139 -29.32 22.00 -33.77
CA GLU A 139 -29.28 21.32 -32.48
C GLU A 139 -28.18 20.25 -32.43
N LYS A 140 -27.97 19.49 -33.50
CA LYS A 140 -26.85 18.54 -33.58
C LYS A 140 -25.50 19.26 -33.40
N LYS A 141 -25.32 20.41 -34.03
CA LYS A 141 -24.11 21.23 -33.89
C LYS A 141 -23.95 21.77 -32.47
N ARG A 142 -25.06 22.14 -31.81
CA ARG A 142 -25.09 22.56 -30.41
C ARG A 142 -24.64 21.43 -29.47
N LEU A 143 -25.24 20.26 -29.62
CA LEU A 143 -24.92 19.06 -28.83
C LEU A 143 -23.48 18.59 -29.05
N GLN A 144 -22.97 18.63 -30.29
CA GLN A 144 -21.56 18.31 -30.56
C GLN A 144 -20.61 19.24 -29.80
N LYS A 145 -20.92 20.54 -29.75
CA LYS A 145 -20.11 21.52 -29.01
C LYS A 145 -20.19 21.32 -27.50
N GLU A 146 -21.34 20.92 -26.96
CA GLU A 146 -21.49 20.58 -25.54
C GLU A 146 -20.75 19.28 -25.17
N LEU A 147 -20.78 18.28 -26.04
CA LEU A 147 -20.10 17.01 -25.84
C LEU A 147 -18.57 17.20 -25.86
N GLU A 148 -18.06 18.02 -26.77
CA GLU A 148 -16.63 18.35 -26.82
C GLU A 148 -16.17 19.13 -25.57
N LYS A 149 -16.96 20.10 -25.11
CA LYS A 149 -16.70 20.78 -23.83
C LYS A 149 -16.69 19.80 -22.65
N SER A 150 -17.65 18.89 -22.61
CA SER A 150 -17.76 17.89 -21.54
C SER A 150 -16.56 16.94 -21.55
N ARG A 151 -16.09 16.53 -22.73
CA ARG A 151 -14.90 15.69 -22.88
C ARG A 151 -13.64 16.37 -22.35
N ASN A 152 -13.45 17.65 -22.66
CA ASN A 152 -12.29 18.40 -22.17
C ASN A 152 -12.31 18.54 -20.64
N ILE A 153 -13.48 18.75 -20.04
CA ILE A 153 -13.63 18.79 -18.57
C ILE A 153 -13.31 17.43 -17.95
N ILE A 154 -13.76 16.33 -18.56
CA ILE A 154 -13.45 14.97 -18.09
C ILE A 154 -11.94 14.72 -18.13
N GLU A 155 -11.27 15.06 -19.23
CA GLU A 155 -9.82 14.87 -19.38
C GLU A 155 -9.02 15.69 -18.34
N GLU A 156 -9.46 16.92 -18.05
CA GLU A 156 -8.85 17.75 -17.00
C GLU A 156 -9.06 17.15 -15.61
N LYS A 157 -10.27 16.65 -15.32
CA LYS A 157 -10.60 16.00 -14.05
C LYS A 157 -9.89 14.66 -13.87
N GLU A 158 -9.69 13.88 -14.93
CA GLU A 158 -8.89 12.65 -14.88
C GLU A 158 -7.43 12.95 -14.53
N LYS A 159 -6.82 13.97 -15.14
CA LYS A 159 -5.45 14.42 -14.79
C LYS A 159 -5.35 14.93 -13.35
N GLU A 160 -6.38 15.62 -12.87
CA GLU A 160 -6.45 16.08 -11.48
C GLU A 160 -6.58 14.89 -10.51
N MET A 161 -7.43 13.92 -10.83
CA MET A 161 -7.60 12.69 -10.06
C MET A 161 -6.33 11.83 -10.04
N GLU A 162 -5.60 11.74 -11.16
CA GLU A 162 -4.33 11.02 -11.24
C GLU A 162 -3.27 11.69 -10.34
N LYS A 163 -3.17 13.02 -10.38
CA LYS A 163 -2.30 13.78 -9.45
C LYS A 163 -2.68 13.58 -7.99
N LEU A 164 -3.97 13.66 -7.66
CA LEU A 164 -4.46 13.42 -6.30
C LEU A 164 -4.19 11.98 -5.85
N GLN A 165 -4.34 11.00 -6.74
CA GLN A 165 -4.03 9.60 -6.46
C GLN A 165 -2.52 9.41 -6.23
N GLU A 166 -1.67 10.06 -7.01
CA GLU A 166 -0.23 10.07 -6.77
C GLU A 166 0.13 10.75 -5.45
N GLU A 167 -0.50 11.88 -5.12
CA GLU A 167 -0.28 12.58 -3.85
C GLU A 167 -0.74 11.77 -2.65
N VAL A 168 -1.87 11.09 -2.75
CA VAL A 168 -2.38 10.16 -1.74
C VAL A 168 -1.47 8.94 -1.63
N ASN A 169 -1.06 8.33 -2.74
CA ASN A 169 -0.14 7.19 -2.72
C ASN A 169 1.22 7.57 -2.15
N ARG A 170 1.75 8.76 -2.50
CA ARG A 170 2.98 9.28 -1.89
C ARG A 170 2.76 9.52 -0.39
N GLY A 171 1.74 10.27 0.01
CA GLY A 171 1.50 10.69 1.40
C GLY A 171 1.06 9.58 2.36
N VAL A 172 0.34 8.56 1.88
CA VAL A 172 -0.07 7.38 2.69
C VAL A 172 1.11 6.44 2.95
N LEU A 173 2.20 6.57 2.20
CA LEU A 173 3.38 5.70 2.31
C LEU A 173 4.59 6.36 2.97
N LEU A 174 4.49 7.62 3.41
CA LEU A 174 5.59 8.29 4.12
C LEU A 174 5.52 8.01 5.62
N VAL A 175 6.70 7.87 6.22
CA VAL A 175 6.86 7.90 7.67
C VAL A 175 6.56 9.32 8.19
N ASP A 176 6.01 9.44 9.40
CA ASP A 176 5.79 10.75 10.02
C ASP A 176 7.11 11.55 10.09
N GLY A 177 7.15 12.72 9.45
CA GLY A 177 8.35 13.56 9.37
C GLY A 177 9.25 13.31 8.14
N GLU A 178 8.95 12.31 7.30
CA GLU A 178 9.74 11.99 6.11
C GLU A 178 9.68 13.09 5.05
N LYS A 179 8.50 13.69 4.83
CA LYS A 179 8.37 14.79 3.86
C LYS A 179 9.24 15.98 4.24
N GLU A 180 9.19 16.37 5.51
CA GLU A 180 10.01 17.44 6.07
C GLU A 180 11.51 17.10 6.01
N ALA A 181 11.87 15.83 6.19
CA ALA A 181 13.26 15.38 6.04
C ALA A 181 13.75 15.46 4.58
N LEU A 182 12.88 15.15 3.61
CA LEU A 182 13.18 15.25 2.18
C LEU A 182 13.28 16.70 1.69
N GLU A 183 12.49 17.61 2.26
CA GLU A 183 12.52 19.05 1.94
C GLU A 183 13.61 19.81 2.71
N GLY A 184 14.15 19.21 3.77
CA GLY A 184 15.20 19.77 4.61
C GLY A 184 16.61 19.67 4.01
N ASN A 185 17.61 19.92 4.85
CA ASN A 185 19.03 19.86 4.51
C ASN A 185 19.86 18.97 5.46
N GLU A 186 19.21 18.37 6.45
CA GLU A 186 19.85 17.52 7.45
C GLU A 186 19.51 16.05 7.22
N THR A 187 20.41 15.16 7.62
CA THR A 187 20.10 13.73 7.67
C THR A 187 19.18 13.44 8.85
N LYS A 188 18.05 12.78 8.61
CA LYS A 188 17.10 12.33 9.64
C LYS A 188 17.07 10.81 9.74
N TYR A 189 16.83 10.34 10.96
CA TYR A 189 16.79 8.92 11.31
C TYR A 189 15.45 8.62 11.97
N PHE A 190 14.70 7.69 11.38
CA PHE A 190 13.41 7.24 11.88
C PHE A 190 13.58 5.85 12.51
N PRO A 191 13.55 5.72 13.85
CA PRO A 191 13.70 4.44 14.51
C PRO A 191 12.41 3.63 14.42
N LEU A 192 12.47 2.51 13.72
CA LEU A 192 11.36 1.60 13.47
C LEU A 192 11.52 0.30 14.26
N PHE A 193 10.40 -0.20 14.78
CA PHE A 193 10.35 -1.40 15.61
C PHE A 193 9.26 -2.36 15.12
N ALA A 194 9.45 -3.65 15.39
CA ALA A 194 8.46 -4.66 15.08
C ALA A 194 7.17 -4.43 15.88
N GLU A 195 6.03 -4.40 15.20
CA GLU A 195 4.72 -4.31 15.82
C GLU A 195 3.86 -5.55 15.55
N ARG A 196 3.05 -5.92 16.56
CA ARG A 196 2.10 -7.03 16.44
C ARG A 196 0.89 -6.66 15.59
N SER A 197 0.42 -5.43 15.73
CA SER A 197 -0.77 -4.97 15.04
C SER A 197 -0.46 -4.76 13.56
N TYR A 198 -1.32 -5.30 12.70
CA TYR A 198 -1.30 -4.94 11.29
C TYR A 198 -2.06 -3.63 11.10
N LYS A 199 -1.32 -2.55 10.91
CA LYS A 199 -1.85 -1.24 10.53
C LYS A 199 -1.72 -1.14 9.01
N GLU A 200 -2.82 -1.35 8.31
CA GLU A 200 -2.86 -1.22 6.85
C GLU A 200 -2.37 0.18 6.44
N GLY A 201 -1.48 0.24 5.45
CA GLY A 201 -0.87 1.50 5.00
C GLY A 201 0.19 2.09 5.96
N SER A 202 0.60 1.42 7.03
CA SER A 202 1.67 1.95 7.90
C SER A 202 3.03 1.94 7.21
N ALA A 203 3.50 3.12 6.80
CA ALA A 203 4.83 3.34 6.24
C ALA A 203 5.95 2.77 7.13
N ASP A 204 5.91 3.05 8.43
CA ASP A 204 6.84 2.51 9.43
C ASP A 204 6.97 0.99 9.36
N GLN A 205 5.82 0.29 9.33
CA GLN A 205 5.82 -1.17 9.26
C GLN A 205 6.21 -1.69 7.87
N LEU A 206 5.92 -0.96 6.79
CA LEU A 206 6.38 -1.31 5.44
C LEU A 206 7.91 -1.26 5.36
N HIS A 207 8.52 -0.16 5.81
CA HIS A 207 9.97 0.00 5.86
C HIS A 207 10.64 -1.04 6.77
N PHE A 208 10.11 -1.22 7.99
CA PHE A 208 10.65 -2.21 8.92
C PHE A 208 10.60 -3.63 8.32
N ARG A 209 9.44 -4.05 7.81
CA ARG A 209 9.24 -5.40 7.26
C ARG A 209 10.02 -5.62 5.97
N LEU A 210 10.23 -4.58 5.16
CA LEU A 210 11.09 -4.67 3.97
C LEU A 210 12.52 -5.01 4.36
N ALA A 211 13.12 -4.22 5.27
CA ALA A 211 14.47 -4.46 5.75
C ALA A 211 14.60 -5.80 6.47
N GLU A 212 13.59 -6.16 7.27
CA GLU A 212 13.53 -7.43 7.99
C GLU A 212 13.45 -8.63 7.05
N SER A 213 12.54 -8.57 6.08
CA SER A 213 12.36 -9.61 5.07
C SER A 213 13.63 -9.80 4.25
N GLN A 214 14.25 -8.71 3.79
CA GLN A 214 15.50 -8.78 3.02
C GLN A 214 16.63 -9.43 3.82
N PHE A 215 16.73 -9.12 5.11
CA PHE A 215 17.73 -9.72 5.99
C PHE A 215 17.49 -11.21 6.18
N TYR A 216 16.30 -11.64 6.64
CA TYR A 216 16.05 -13.05 6.93
C TYR A 216 16.01 -13.93 5.70
N ARG A 217 15.56 -13.40 4.54
CA ARG A 217 15.53 -14.15 3.28
C ARG A 217 16.92 -14.65 2.87
N LEU A 218 17.98 -13.93 3.24
CA LEU A 218 19.35 -14.16 2.72
C LEU A 218 20.38 -14.52 3.81
N LEU A 219 20.02 -14.51 5.10
CA LEU A 219 20.92 -14.71 6.24
C LEU A 219 21.50 -16.14 6.39
N GLY A 220 20.83 -17.15 5.83
CA GLY A 220 21.31 -18.55 5.81
C GLY A 220 21.53 -19.17 7.20
N GLY A 221 20.47 -19.67 7.84
CA GLY A 221 20.54 -20.64 8.94
C GLY A 221 20.97 -20.14 10.33
N ASN A 222 21.22 -18.85 10.50
CA ASN A 222 21.63 -18.28 11.78
C ASN A 222 20.46 -17.75 12.63
N ASN A 223 20.53 -17.94 13.96
CA ASN A 223 19.55 -17.43 14.91
C ASN A 223 19.82 -15.96 15.29
N PHE A 224 19.71 -15.07 14.32
CA PHE A 224 19.71 -13.63 14.59
C PHE A 224 18.28 -13.10 14.68
N ARG A 225 18.13 -11.98 15.38
CA ARG A 225 16.89 -11.22 15.44
C ARG A 225 17.17 -9.75 15.21
N ILE A 226 16.39 -9.14 14.31
CA ILE A 226 16.35 -7.69 14.15
C ILE A 226 15.64 -7.08 15.36
N THR A 227 16.30 -6.11 15.99
CA THR A 227 15.79 -5.43 17.18
C THR A 227 15.26 -4.03 16.86
N LYS A 228 15.82 -3.40 15.83
CA LYS A 228 15.50 -2.04 15.40
C LYS A 228 15.96 -1.88 13.95
N VAL A 229 15.19 -1.15 13.16
CA VAL A 229 15.62 -0.64 11.86
C VAL A 229 15.60 0.87 11.95
N GLU A 230 16.70 1.54 11.63
CA GLU A 230 16.66 3.00 11.47
C GLU A 230 16.51 3.29 9.98
N TYR A 231 15.38 3.86 9.59
CA TYR A 231 15.18 4.37 8.23
C TYR A 231 15.86 5.73 8.13
N VAL A 232 16.75 5.88 7.16
CA VAL A 232 17.63 7.04 7.01
C VAL A 232 17.19 7.84 5.80
N ILE A 233 17.02 9.14 6.01
CA ILE A 233 16.75 10.09 4.92
C ILE A 233 17.85 11.15 4.94
N ASN A 234 18.60 11.21 3.85
CA ASN A 234 19.50 12.30 3.55
C ASN A 234 19.05 12.91 2.21
N PRO A 235 18.47 14.13 2.20
CA PRO A 235 17.85 14.70 1.01
C PRO A 235 18.84 14.89 -0.14
N VAL A 236 20.10 15.23 0.17
CA VAL A 236 21.16 15.40 -0.83
C VAL A 236 21.51 14.05 -1.49
N LEU A 237 21.73 13.01 -0.68
CA LEU A 237 22.04 11.68 -1.22
C LEU A 237 20.87 11.09 -2.01
N VAL A 238 19.63 11.32 -1.56
CA VAL A 238 18.42 10.89 -2.28
C VAL A 238 18.32 11.58 -3.64
N ALA A 239 18.59 12.88 -3.71
CA ALA A 239 18.57 13.63 -4.97
C ALA A 239 19.64 13.13 -5.95
N ASN A 240 20.89 13.02 -5.50
CA ASN A 240 21.99 12.51 -6.32
C ASN A 240 21.72 11.09 -6.83
N PHE A 241 21.19 10.22 -5.98
CA PHE A 241 20.87 8.84 -6.35
C PHE A 241 19.77 8.77 -7.43
N LYS A 242 18.73 9.60 -7.32
CA LYS A 242 17.67 9.69 -8.33
C LYS A 242 18.19 10.23 -9.66
N GLU A 243 19.06 11.23 -9.62
CA GLU A 243 19.72 11.75 -10.82
C GLU A 243 20.56 10.66 -11.49
N ALA A 244 21.42 9.97 -10.73
CA ALA A 244 22.21 8.85 -11.25
C ALA A 244 21.33 7.70 -11.81
N GLN A 245 20.18 7.44 -11.19
CA GLN A 245 19.20 6.47 -11.68
C GLN A 245 18.66 6.84 -13.06
N GLU A 246 18.27 8.10 -13.26
CA GLU A 246 17.79 8.61 -14.54
C GLU A 246 18.92 8.65 -15.59
N GLU A 247 20.15 8.99 -15.20
CA GLU A 247 21.30 8.92 -16.10
C GLU A 247 21.56 7.49 -16.61
N VAL A 248 21.55 6.49 -15.72
CA VAL A 248 21.70 5.08 -16.09
C VAL A 248 20.53 4.64 -16.98
N LYS A 249 19.30 5.03 -16.65
CA LYS A 249 18.10 4.76 -17.45
C LYS A 249 18.24 5.30 -18.87
N ASN A 250 18.63 6.56 -19.01
CA ASN A 250 18.79 7.21 -20.31
C ASN A 250 19.95 6.63 -21.13
N LYS A 251 21.06 6.27 -20.47
CA LYS A 251 22.26 5.74 -21.13
C LYS A 251 22.12 4.27 -21.56
N ARG A 252 21.45 3.44 -20.76
CA ARG A 252 21.46 1.98 -20.92
C ARG A 252 20.09 1.34 -21.07
N GLY A 253 19.03 2.05 -20.72
CA GLY A 253 17.67 1.53 -20.67
C GLY A 253 17.19 1.29 -19.24
N GLU A 254 15.87 1.21 -19.11
CA GLU A 254 15.16 1.13 -17.83
C GLU A 254 15.52 -0.11 -17.00
N GLU A 255 15.80 -1.25 -17.65
CA GLU A 255 16.16 -2.48 -16.93
C GLU A 255 17.44 -2.35 -16.09
N TYR A 256 18.37 -1.46 -16.47
CA TYR A 256 19.65 -1.26 -15.77
C TYR A 256 19.57 -0.23 -14.64
N SER A 257 18.50 0.57 -14.58
CA SER A 257 18.35 1.63 -13.58
C SER A 257 17.68 1.14 -12.30
N TYR A 258 17.07 -0.05 -12.30
CA TYR A 258 16.45 -0.60 -11.09
C TYR A 258 17.51 -0.98 -10.05
N PRO A 259 17.47 -0.39 -8.84
CA PRO A 259 18.42 -0.73 -7.80
C PRO A 259 18.08 -2.06 -7.15
N ILE A 260 19.11 -2.72 -6.63
CA ILE A 260 18.96 -3.85 -5.72
C ILE A 260 19.11 -3.40 -4.27
N LEU A 261 18.68 -4.25 -3.33
CA LEU A 261 18.93 -4.07 -1.90
C LEU A 261 20.12 -4.91 -1.46
N ALA A 262 21.20 -4.26 -1.06
CA ALA A 262 22.43 -4.93 -0.66
C ALA A 262 22.97 -4.45 0.69
N PHE A 263 23.59 -5.37 1.42
CA PHE A 263 24.17 -5.14 2.73
C PHE A 263 25.63 -4.71 2.64
N HIS A 264 26.02 -3.82 3.55
CA HIS A 264 27.39 -3.40 3.77
C HIS A 264 27.72 -3.48 5.26
N GLY A 265 28.77 -4.23 5.58
CA GLY A 265 29.35 -4.30 6.93
C GLY A 265 30.54 -3.38 7.04
N THR A 266 30.60 -2.61 8.13
CA THR A 266 31.68 -1.65 8.39
C THR A 266 31.91 -1.51 9.90
N ASP A 267 32.92 -0.72 10.26
CA ASP A 267 33.11 -0.30 11.65
C ASP A 267 31.93 0.56 12.11
N GLN A 268 31.41 0.32 13.31
CA GLN A 268 30.25 1.05 13.82
C GLN A 268 30.45 2.59 13.79
N ASN A 269 31.67 3.07 13.94
CA ASN A 269 31.97 4.51 13.89
C ASN A 269 31.82 5.12 12.49
N ASN A 270 31.80 4.31 11.43
CA ASN A 270 31.62 4.77 10.06
C ASN A 270 30.16 4.87 9.64
N ILE A 271 29.22 4.24 10.36
CA ILE A 271 27.81 4.16 9.96
C ILE A 271 27.20 5.56 9.82
N THR A 272 27.31 6.40 10.85
CA THR A 272 26.76 7.76 10.83
C THR A 272 27.42 8.62 9.74
N PRO A 273 28.77 8.70 9.64
CA PRO A 273 29.42 9.42 8.53
C PRO A 273 28.99 8.96 7.13
N ILE A 274 28.75 7.66 6.91
CA ILE A 274 28.28 7.14 5.62
C ILE A 274 26.85 7.62 5.32
N CYS A 275 25.96 7.58 6.32
CA CYS A 275 24.59 8.08 6.16
C CYS A 275 24.54 9.60 5.90
N GLU A 276 25.45 10.36 6.50
CA GLU A 276 25.47 11.83 6.38
C GLU A 276 26.19 12.32 5.12
N ASN A 277 27.25 11.63 4.70
CA ASN A 277 28.14 12.11 3.64
C ASN A 277 28.19 11.19 2.41
N GLY A 278 27.48 10.06 2.43
CA GLY A 278 27.54 9.04 1.41
C GLY A 278 28.75 8.10 1.56
N PHE A 279 28.74 7.05 0.73
CA PHE A 279 29.93 6.21 0.55
C PHE A 279 30.97 6.98 -0.25
N LYS A 280 32.25 6.72 0.03
CA LYS A 280 33.36 7.31 -0.71
C LYS A 280 34.04 6.24 -1.56
N VAL A 281 34.37 6.59 -2.79
CA VAL A 281 35.02 5.68 -3.74
C VAL A 281 36.49 6.11 -3.94
N PRO A 282 37.40 5.17 -4.25
CA PRO A 282 38.79 5.51 -4.57
C PRO A 282 38.88 6.51 -5.73
N GLY A 283 39.44 7.69 -5.47
CA GLY A 283 39.47 8.82 -6.41
C GLY A 283 38.92 10.12 -5.81
N ASP A 284 38.11 10.02 -4.76
CA ASP A 284 37.59 11.19 -4.03
C ASP A 284 38.71 11.93 -3.29
N LYS A 285 38.68 13.28 -3.36
CA LYS A 285 39.72 14.15 -2.76
C LYS A 285 39.89 13.85 -1.27
N GLY A 286 41.10 13.43 -0.89
CA GLY A 286 41.48 13.20 0.51
C GLY A 286 41.02 11.85 1.09
N PHE A 287 40.46 10.95 0.28
CA PHE A 287 40.04 9.63 0.75
C PHE A 287 41.02 8.54 0.31
N LYS A 288 41.53 7.76 1.27
CA LYS A 288 42.25 6.51 1.03
C LYS A 288 41.44 5.38 1.66
N HIS A 289 41.09 4.37 0.86
CA HIS A 289 40.44 3.17 1.38
C HIS A 289 41.32 2.52 2.46
N LYS A 290 40.71 2.09 3.57
CA LYS A 290 41.42 1.46 4.71
C LYS A 290 41.75 -0.01 4.43
N THR A 291 41.01 -0.64 3.51
CA THR A 291 41.23 -2.02 3.07
C THR A 291 42.27 -2.05 1.96
N ASP A 292 42.72 -3.27 1.63
CA ASP A 292 43.47 -3.54 0.41
C ASP A 292 42.79 -2.91 -0.81
N THR A 293 43.50 -2.92 -1.93
CA THR A 293 43.01 -2.42 -3.21
C THR A 293 41.73 -3.13 -3.73
N GLY A 294 41.16 -4.08 -2.97
CA GLY A 294 39.94 -4.81 -3.30
C GLY A 294 40.21 -5.91 -4.32
N TYR A 295 39.78 -7.14 -4.04
CA TYR A 295 40.02 -8.32 -4.89
C TYR A 295 39.41 -8.26 -6.31
N TYR A 296 38.36 -7.48 -6.47
CA TYR A 296 37.53 -7.41 -7.68
C TYR A 296 37.42 -5.97 -8.20
N GLY A 297 38.18 -5.04 -7.63
CA GLY A 297 38.24 -3.65 -8.08
C GLY A 297 38.36 -2.67 -6.91
N ALA A 298 38.86 -1.48 -7.21
CA ALA A 298 38.99 -0.39 -6.25
C ALA A 298 37.65 0.36 -6.12
N GLY A 299 36.68 -0.24 -5.46
CA GLY A 299 35.35 0.34 -5.21
C GLY A 299 34.77 -0.05 -3.87
N VAL A 300 33.50 0.28 -3.65
CA VAL A 300 32.78 -0.05 -2.42
C VAL A 300 32.10 -1.40 -2.58
N TYR A 301 32.30 -2.26 -1.58
CA TYR A 301 31.84 -3.65 -1.59
C TYR A 301 30.48 -3.80 -0.91
N PHE A 302 29.58 -4.51 -1.58
CA PHE A 302 28.26 -4.89 -1.08
C PHE A 302 28.04 -6.38 -1.24
N SER A 303 27.10 -6.92 -0.47
CA SER A 303 26.59 -8.28 -0.64
C SER A 303 25.10 -8.30 -0.40
N GLU A 304 24.34 -8.99 -1.26
CA GLU A 304 22.93 -9.28 -0.97
C GLU A 304 22.80 -10.22 0.25
N TYR A 305 23.85 -10.95 0.62
CA TYR A 305 23.85 -11.92 1.70
C TYR A 305 24.36 -11.29 3.00
N PRO A 306 23.52 -11.13 4.05
CA PRO A 306 23.95 -10.59 5.34
C PRO A 306 25.15 -11.32 5.91
N SER A 307 25.18 -12.66 5.82
CA SER A 307 26.28 -13.47 6.38
C SER A 307 27.65 -13.10 5.81
N TYR A 308 27.71 -12.66 4.55
CA TYR A 308 28.96 -12.18 3.93
C TYR A 308 29.35 -10.81 4.50
N ALA A 309 28.41 -9.86 4.50
CA ALA A 309 28.63 -8.51 5.01
C ALA A 309 28.98 -8.49 6.52
N MET A 310 28.42 -9.42 7.30
CA MET A 310 28.62 -9.50 8.75
C MET A 310 30.09 -9.74 9.15
N SER A 311 30.87 -10.42 8.33
CA SER A 311 32.29 -10.68 8.61
C SER A 311 33.16 -9.41 8.60
N TYR A 312 32.66 -8.33 8.00
CA TYR A 312 33.35 -7.03 7.90
C TYR A 312 32.96 -6.05 9.01
N ILE A 313 31.99 -6.39 9.86
CA ILE A 313 31.55 -5.52 10.95
C ILE A 313 32.58 -5.49 12.07
N ARG A 314 32.84 -4.30 12.61
CA ARG A 314 33.68 -4.11 13.81
C ARG A 314 32.96 -3.22 14.82
N GLY A 315 33.02 -3.59 16.09
CA GLY A 315 32.52 -2.76 17.19
C GLY A 315 31.00 -2.75 17.42
N GLY A 316 30.23 -3.64 16.78
CA GLY A 316 28.77 -3.72 16.97
C GLY A 316 28.07 -4.83 16.18
N SER A 317 26.74 -4.81 16.18
CA SER A 317 25.88 -5.73 15.41
C SER A 317 24.88 -4.94 14.57
N LYS A 318 25.43 -4.18 13.61
CA LYS A 318 24.68 -3.29 12.72
C LYS A 318 25.14 -3.50 11.28
N LEU A 319 24.20 -3.57 10.35
CA LEU A 319 24.46 -3.56 8.91
C LEU A 319 23.84 -2.33 8.28
N LEU A 320 24.49 -1.77 7.28
CA LEU A 320 23.84 -0.87 6.35
C LEU A 320 23.13 -1.70 5.29
N LEU A 321 21.85 -1.42 5.05
CA LEU A 321 21.10 -1.93 3.90
C LEU A 321 20.85 -0.76 2.96
N SER A 322 21.39 -0.85 1.75
CA SER A 322 21.43 0.24 0.79
C SER A 322 20.70 -0.13 -0.49
N GLN A 323 20.13 0.86 -1.17
CA GLN A 323 19.79 0.71 -2.58
C GLN A 323 21.06 0.90 -3.40
N VAL A 324 21.28 0.01 -4.36
CA VAL A 324 22.50 -0.02 -5.17
C VAL A 324 22.15 -0.17 -6.64
N ILE A 325 22.51 0.84 -7.44
CA ILE A 325 22.36 0.82 -8.90
C ILE A 325 23.58 0.12 -9.48
N GLN A 326 23.38 -1.11 -9.95
CA GLN A 326 24.48 -1.90 -10.53
C GLN A 326 24.79 -1.52 -11.98
N GLY A 327 23.80 -0.98 -12.71
CA GLY A 327 23.93 -0.76 -14.15
C GLY A 327 24.33 -2.04 -14.88
N LYS A 328 25.19 -1.92 -15.88
CA LYS A 328 25.76 -3.05 -16.61
C LYS A 328 26.90 -3.68 -15.80
N ILE A 329 26.72 -4.96 -15.45
CA ILE A 329 27.61 -5.69 -14.54
C ILE A 329 28.72 -6.40 -15.31
N PHE A 330 29.98 -6.16 -14.92
CA PHE A 330 31.12 -6.95 -15.34
C PHE A 330 31.29 -8.17 -14.42
N LYS A 331 31.30 -9.37 -14.99
CA LYS A 331 31.50 -10.62 -14.24
C LYS A 331 32.98 -10.97 -14.19
N CYS A 332 33.59 -10.78 -13.03
CA CYS A 332 34.98 -11.15 -12.82
C CYS A 332 35.17 -12.66 -13.01
N GLN A 333 36.20 -13.05 -13.77
CA GLN A 333 36.59 -14.47 -13.95
C GLN A 333 37.55 -14.95 -12.85
N GLY A 334 38.17 -14.01 -12.14
CA GLY A 334 39.14 -14.25 -11.09
C GLY A 334 39.46 -12.96 -10.35
N LEU A 335 40.54 -12.97 -9.57
CA LEU A 335 41.01 -11.79 -8.85
C LEU A 335 41.55 -10.75 -9.85
N ILE A 336 41.05 -9.52 -9.76
CA ILE A 336 41.45 -8.37 -10.60
C ILE A 336 41.81 -7.19 -9.69
N GLN A 337 42.68 -7.48 -8.72
CA GLN A 337 42.95 -6.64 -7.57
C GLN A 337 43.24 -5.16 -7.94
N GLY A 338 42.52 -4.22 -7.31
CA GLY A 338 42.77 -2.78 -7.49
C GLY A 338 42.40 -2.18 -8.83
N ARG A 339 41.79 -2.94 -9.73
CA ARG A 339 41.41 -2.43 -11.04
C ARG A 339 40.29 -1.37 -10.93
N PRO A 340 40.30 -0.34 -11.79
CA PRO A 340 39.14 0.53 -11.95
C PRO A 340 37.96 -0.26 -12.53
N CYS A 341 36.79 0.40 -12.64
CA CYS A 341 35.67 -0.16 -13.37
C CYS A 341 36.08 -0.51 -14.81
N GLU A 342 35.68 -1.69 -15.28
CA GLU A 342 35.93 -2.15 -16.64
C GLU A 342 35.20 -1.26 -17.65
N ASP A 343 35.84 -0.99 -18.79
CA ASP A 343 35.30 -0.14 -19.84
C ASP A 343 33.90 -0.64 -20.28
N ASN A 344 32.97 0.29 -20.45
CA ASN A 344 31.56 0.04 -20.81
C ASN A 344 30.73 -0.71 -19.74
N TYR A 345 31.25 -0.95 -18.53
CA TYR A 345 30.49 -1.46 -17.38
C TYR A 345 30.33 -0.37 -16.30
N ASP A 346 29.44 -0.59 -15.34
CA ASP A 346 29.20 0.35 -14.22
C ASP A 346 29.52 -0.25 -12.84
N SER A 347 29.57 -1.58 -12.75
CA SER A 347 29.87 -2.33 -11.53
C SER A 347 30.55 -3.66 -11.85
N HIS A 348 31.20 -4.25 -10.85
CA HIS A 348 31.75 -5.60 -10.94
C HIS A 348 31.01 -6.55 -9.99
N THR A 349 30.97 -7.84 -10.35
CA THR A 349 30.54 -8.92 -9.45
C THR A 349 31.62 -9.99 -9.35
N SER A 350 31.78 -10.55 -8.15
CA SER A 350 32.68 -11.68 -7.93
C SER A 350 32.23 -12.94 -8.69
N PRO A 351 33.13 -13.91 -8.96
CA PRO A 351 32.77 -15.15 -9.67
C PRO A 351 31.64 -15.94 -8.97
N CYS A 352 31.58 -15.88 -7.64
CA CYS A 352 30.53 -16.53 -6.84
C CYS A 352 29.24 -15.70 -6.71
N LYS A 353 29.22 -14.47 -7.27
CA LYS A 353 28.08 -13.53 -7.26
C LYS A 353 27.62 -13.09 -5.87
N LYS A 354 28.52 -13.11 -4.88
CA LYS A 354 28.21 -12.70 -3.51
C LYS A 354 28.80 -11.36 -3.13
N GLU A 355 29.69 -10.83 -3.95
CA GLU A 355 30.29 -9.52 -3.74
C GLU A 355 30.05 -8.68 -4.99
N ILE A 356 29.57 -7.47 -4.76
CA ILE A 356 29.23 -6.48 -5.77
C ILE A 356 30.11 -5.27 -5.46
N VAL A 357 30.82 -4.77 -6.48
CA VAL A 357 31.73 -3.63 -6.35
C VAL A 357 31.18 -2.47 -7.13
N ILE A 358 30.97 -1.35 -6.46
CA ILE A 358 30.41 -0.12 -7.01
C ILE A 358 31.48 0.96 -7.04
N PHE A 359 31.59 1.65 -8.18
CA PHE A 359 32.65 2.61 -8.44
C PHE A 359 32.20 4.07 -8.42
N HIS A 360 30.90 4.31 -8.31
CA HIS A 360 30.30 5.66 -8.26
C HIS A 360 29.52 5.81 -6.95
N SER A 361 29.83 6.85 -6.18
CA SER A 361 29.20 7.09 -4.88
C SER A 361 27.69 7.35 -5.01
N ASP A 362 27.28 8.06 -6.06
CA ASP A 362 25.87 8.40 -6.32
C ASP A 362 25.04 7.18 -6.77
N HIS A 363 25.67 6.04 -7.08
CA HIS A 363 24.96 4.78 -7.34
C HIS A 363 24.53 4.06 -6.04
N ILE A 364 24.80 4.64 -4.87
CA ILE A 364 24.59 4.02 -3.57
C ILE A 364 23.78 4.95 -2.67
N LEU A 365 22.62 4.47 -2.23
CA LEU A 365 21.81 5.16 -1.24
C LEU A 365 21.75 4.34 0.06
N PRO A 366 22.43 4.74 1.15
CA PRO A 366 22.27 4.11 2.45
C PRO A 366 20.87 4.39 3.00
N GLN A 367 20.00 3.38 2.94
CA GLN A 367 18.57 3.55 3.25
C GLN A 367 18.23 3.12 4.67
N TYR A 368 18.83 2.03 5.17
CA TYR A 368 18.53 1.52 6.50
C TYR A 368 19.78 1.14 7.29
N ILE A 369 19.71 1.34 8.60
CA ILE A 369 20.62 0.71 9.56
C ILE A 369 19.86 -0.43 10.23
N VAL A 370 20.27 -1.66 9.97
CA VAL A 370 19.65 -2.87 10.51
C VAL A 370 20.40 -3.27 11.78
N HIS A 371 19.75 -3.12 12.93
CA HIS A 371 20.27 -3.57 14.22
C HIS A 371 19.80 -4.98 14.48
N TYR A 372 20.72 -5.88 14.74
CA TYR A 372 20.40 -7.28 15.02
C TYR A 372 21.19 -7.78 16.21
N LYS A 373 20.71 -8.86 16.83
CA LYS A 373 21.42 -9.58 17.88
C LYS A 373 21.25 -11.08 17.71
N GLN A 374 22.21 -11.84 18.19
CA GLN A 374 22.05 -13.29 18.29
C GLN A 374 21.05 -13.59 19.40
N VAL A 375 20.10 -14.48 19.17
CA VAL A 375 19.07 -14.84 20.16
C VAL A 375 18.93 -16.35 20.28
N ALA A 376 18.59 -16.79 21.49
CA ALA A 376 18.08 -18.12 21.75
C ALA A 376 16.63 -17.98 22.25
N GLY A 377 15.67 -18.56 21.54
CA GLY A 377 14.25 -18.58 21.93
C GLY A 377 13.31 -17.79 21.02
N GLU A 378 12.02 -17.83 21.35
CA GLU A 378 10.92 -17.29 20.55
C GLU A 378 10.91 -15.76 20.45
N PHE A 379 10.26 -15.24 19.40
CA PHE A 379 10.07 -13.81 19.20
C PHE A 379 9.02 -13.25 20.15
N ARG A 380 9.31 -12.08 20.73
CA ARG A 380 8.38 -11.34 21.59
C ARG A 380 8.38 -9.87 21.18
N TYR A 381 7.19 -9.30 21.01
CA TYR A 381 7.02 -7.89 20.71
C TYR A 381 7.39 -7.03 21.92
N ILE A 382 8.10 -5.93 21.69
CA ILE A 382 8.44 -4.97 22.74
C ILE A 382 7.17 -4.17 23.05
N LYS A 383 6.65 -4.26 24.27
CA LYS A 383 5.58 -3.35 24.72
C LYS A 383 6.14 -1.93 24.87
N PRO A 384 5.42 -0.87 24.40
CA PRO A 384 5.85 0.51 24.55
C PRO A 384 6.17 0.85 26.02
N LYS A 385 7.23 1.63 26.25
CA LYS A 385 7.67 2.03 27.61
C LYS A 385 6.56 2.71 28.42
N GLU A 386 5.63 3.39 27.75
CA GLU A 386 4.45 4.04 28.35
C GLU A 386 3.53 3.07 29.10
N LYS A 387 3.57 1.77 28.80
CA LYS A 387 2.80 0.74 29.50
C LYS A 387 3.56 0.10 30.67
N ARG A 388 4.84 0.42 30.88
CA ARG A 388 5.62 -0.10 32.02
C ARG A 388 5.36 0.74 33.27
N LYS A 389 5.22 0.09 34.42
CA LYS A 389 5.00 0.80 35.69
C LYS A 389 6.31 1.52 36.08
N PRO A 390 6.28 2.84 36.37
CA PRO A 390 7.46 3.57 36.82
C PRO A 390 8.05 2.94 38.09
N PHE A 391 9.38 2.94 38.23
CA PHE A 391 10.01 2.38 39.42
C PHE A 391 9.58 3.17 40.67
N PRO A 392 8.97 2.53 41.69
CA PRO A 392 8.70 3.19 42.95
C PRO A 392 10.02 3.52 43.64
N GLY A 393 10.24 4.79 43.98
CA GLY A 393 11.41 5.18 44.78
C GLY A 393 11.48 4.39 46.10
N GLY A 394 12.67 4.23 46.68
CA GLY A 394 12.91 3.29 47.79
C GLY A 394 12.01 3.43 49.02
N ARG A 395 11.49 4.64 49.32
CA ARG A 395 10.47 4.85 50.38
C ARG A 395 9.16 4.13 50.04
N LYS A 396 8.64 4.34 48.84
CA LYS A 396 7.39 3.73 48.35
C LYS A 396 7.55 2.21 48.21
N LEU A 397 8.72 1.74 47.81
CA LEU A 397 9.01 0.31 47.72
C LEU A 397 8.98 -0.38 49.10
N LYS A 398 9.44 0.32 50.14
CA LYS A 398 9.35 -0.16 51.52
C LYS A 398 7.90 -0.23 52.02
N GLU A 399 7.10 0.78 51.71
CA GLU A 399 5.66 0.79 52.02
C GLU A 399 4.95 -0.39 51.35
N LEU A 400 5.23 -0.65 50.07
CA LEU A 400 4.69 -1.81 49.34
C LEU A 400 5.08 -3.14 50.00
N PHE A 401 6.32 -3.30 50.43
CA PHE A 401 6.73 -4.52 51.15
C PHE A 401 5.97 -4.67 52.47
N GLU A 402 5.86 -3.60 53.27
CA GLU A 402 5.16 -3.62 54.56
C GLU A 402 3.65 -3.87 54.41
N GLU A 403 3.05 -3.41 53.32
CA GLU A 403 1.66 -3.67 52.98
C GLU A 403 1.47 -5.13 52.52
N ALA A 404 2.31 -5.61 51.62
CA ALA A 404 2.30 -7.00 51.16
C ALA A 404 2.50 -7.98 52.33
N ASP A 405 3.37 -7.68 53.30
CA ASP A 405 3.61 -8.55 54.46
C ASP A 405 2.41 -8.61 55.44
N LYS A 406 1.50 -7.64 55.39
CA LYS A 406 0.24 -7.67 56.17
C LYS A 406 -0.87 -8.46 55.47
N MET A 407 -0.69 -8.79 54.20
CA MET A 407 -1.72 -9.50 53.43
C MET A 407 -1.88 -10.94 53.93
N LYS A 408 -3.13 -11.43 53.91
CA LYS A 408 -3.46 -12.81 54.27
C LYS A 408 -2.89 -13.78 53.23
N ALA A 409 -2.51 -14.98 53.68
CA ALA A 409 -2.00 -16.03 52.81
C ALA A 409 -2.92 -16.27 51.60
N SER A 410 -2.31 -16.41 50.42
CA SER A 410 -3.02 -16.59 49.16
C SER A 410 -2.28 -17.59 48.26
N LYS A 411 -2.82 -17.85 47.07
CA LYS A 411 -2.15 -18.67 46.05
C LYS A 411 -1.81 -17.86 44.80
N ILE A 412 -1.67 -16.54 44.94
CA ILE A 412 -1.54 -15.63 43.79
C ILE A 412 -0.28 -15.90 42.98
N LEU A 413 0.80 -16.35 43.64
CA LEU A 413 2.07 -16.70 43.00
C LEU A 413 2.07 -18.13 42.44
N SER A 414 1.01 -18.91 42.65
CA SER A 414 0.93 -20.29 42.15
C SER A 414 0.84 -20.31 40.62
N GLY A 415 1.71 -21.10 40.00
CA GLY A 415 1.83 -21.22 38.55
C GLY A 415 2.50 -20.02 37.86
N GLN A 416 3.10 -19.11 38.60
CA GLN A 416 3.88 -18.00 38.04
C GLN A 416 5.38 -18.34 37.98
N HIS A 417 6.05 -17.92 36.91
CA HIS A 417 7.47 -18.19 36.66
C HIS A 417 8.20 -16.89 36.31
N PHE A 418 9.00 -16.36 37.23
CA PHE A 418 9.77 -15.13 37.05
C PHE A 418 11.06 -15.16 37.88
N LYS A 419 12.03 -14.31 37.53
CA LYS A 419 13.29 -14.10 38.25
C LYS A 419 13.26 -12.71 38.87
N LEU A 420 13.71 -12.56 40.11
CA LEU A 420 13.97 -11.24 40.68
C LEU A 420 15.44 -10.86 40.44
N SER A 421 15.69 -9.58 40.20
CA SER A 421 17.05 -9.05 40.11
C SER A 421 17.08 -7.63 40.68
N GLY A 422 18.22 -7.24 41.24
CA GLY A 422 18.42 -5.94 41.88
C GLY A 422 18.60 -6.01 43.39
N ARG A 423 18.72 -4.84 44.02
CA ARG A 423 18.88 -4.69 45.47
C ARG A 423 17.51 -4.65 46.13
N MET A 424 17.17 -5.71 46.86
CA MET A 424 15.87 -5.82 47.53
C MET A 424 15.76 -4.93 48.78
N ILE A 425 14.53 -4.49 49.08
CA ILE A 425 14.24 -3.67 50.26
C ILE A 425 14.23 -4.49 51.57
N ALA A 426 13.94 -5.79 51.48
CA ALA A 426 13.86 -6.72 52.61
C ALA A 426 14.91 -7.83 52.54
N THR A 427 15.20 -8.44 53.68
CA THR A 427 16.12 -9.59 53.79
C THR A 427 15.58 -10.80 53.01
N GLN A 428 16.47 -11.64 52.49
CA GLN A 428 16.10 -12.89 51.81
C GLN A 428 15.12 -13.77 52.60
N SER A 429 15.29 -13.89 53.92
CA SER A 429 14.38 -14.68 54.77
C SER A 429 12.94 -14.14 54.78
N LYS A 430 12.78 -12.81 54.83
CA LYS A 430 11.48 -12.16 54.77
C LYS A 430 10.82 -12.31 53.40
N ILE A 431 11.60 -12.14 52.33
CA ILE A 431 11.10 -12.33 50.95
C ILE A 431 10.69 -13.79 50.74
N LYS A 432 11.49 -14.74 51.22
CA LYS A 432 11.17 -16.17 51.19
C LYS A 432 9.85 -16.46 51.89
N SER A 433 9.70 -15.98 53.13
CA SER A 433 8.47 -16.17 53.91
C SER A 433 7.25 -15.60 53.20
N LEU A 434 7.39 -14.41 52.60
CA LEU A 434 6.32 -13.77 51.84
C LEU A 434 5.94 -14.58 50.59
N VAL A 435 6.92 -15.03 49.82
CA VAL A 435 6.69 -15.88 48.63
C VAL A 435 5.98 -17.19 48.99
N GLU A 436 6.45 -17.88 50.02
CA GLU A 436 5.87 -19.16 50.49
C GLU A 436 4.42 -18.96 51.00
N ARG A 437 4.17 -17.87 51.75
CA ARG A 437 2.84 -17.52 52.26
C ARG A 437 1.81 -17.27 51.15
N HIS A 438 2.27 -16.84 49.98
CA HIS A 438 1.43 -16.53 48.82
C HIS A 438 1.47 -17.61 47.72
N GLY A 439 1.92 -18.82 48.07
CA GLY A 439 1.84 -20.01 47.23
C GLY A 439 2.95 -20.14 46.17
N GLY A 440 4.03 -19.39 46.34
CA GLY A 440 5.27 -19.53 45.57
C GLY A 440 6.29 -20.44 46.26
N ILE A 441 7.34 -20.83 45.54
CA ILE A 441 8.45 -21.64 46.07
C ILE A 441 9.75 -20.92 45.73
N LEU A 442 10.60 -20.71 46.75
CA LEU A 442 11.93 -20.15 46.57
C LEU A 442 12.96 -21.29 46.50
N SER A 443 13.77 -21.33 45.44
CA SER A 443 14.88 -22.29 45.30
C SER A 443 16.19 -21.54 45.03
N THR A 444 17.33 -22.17 45.27
CA THR A 444 18.67 -21.59 45.08
C THR A 444 19.46 -22.28 43.95
N SER A 445 18.83 -23.20 43.22
CA SER A 445 19.46 -24.02 42.17
C SER A 445 18.89 -23.69 40.78
N THR A 446 19.76 -23.47 39.79
CA THR A 446 19.39 -23.22 38.38
C THR A 446 18.67 -24.40 37.69
N LEU A 447 18.61 -25.57 38.33
CA LEU A 447 17.99 -26.78 37.80
C LEU A 447 16.46 -26.85 37.96
N TYR A 448 15.83 -25.96 38.74
CA TYR A 448 14.37 -25.98 38.91
C TYR A 448 13.77 -24.59 39.15
N ASN A 449 13.15 -23.98 38.13
CA ASN A 449 12.15 -22.89 38.24
C ASN A 449 12.32 -21.93 39.45
N VAL A 450 13.29 -21.00 39.38
CA VAL A 450 13.76 -20.20 40.53
C VAL A 450 13.61 -18.68 40.40
N ILE A 451 13.11 -18.07 41.48
CA ILE A 451 13.27 -16.66 41.89
C ILE A 451 14.68 -16.44 42.48
N HIS A 452 15.52 -15.63 41.84
CA HIS A 452 16.86 -15.27 42.34
C HIS A 452 16.78 -14.01 43.23
N VAL A 453 17.41 -13.98 44.41
CA VAL A 453 17.51 -12.77 45.26
C VAL A 453 18.94 -12.62 45.73
N SER A 454 19.67 -11.60 45.26
CA SER A 454 21.01 -11.27 45.78
C SER A 454 20.97 -9.97 46.61
N THR A 455 21.60 -9.99 47.78
CA THR A 455 21.81 -8.79 48.63
C THR A 455 23.30 -8.51 48.80
N ILE A 456 23.66 -7.22 48.87
CA ILE A 456 25.05 -6.72 48.92
C ILE A 456 25.91 -7.28 50.07
N ASP A 457 25.31 -7.80 51.15
CA ASP A 457 26.06 -8.32 52.29
C ASP A 457 26.81 -9.63 52.01
N GLU A 458 26.46 -10.35 50.93
CA GLU A 458 27.26 -11.48 50.43
C GLU A 458 28.42 -11.04 49.52
N TRP A 459 28.35 -9.83 48.96
CA TRP A 459 29.40 -9.30 48.09
C TRP A 459 30.67 -8.92 48.87
N LYS A 460 30.51 -8.50 50.14
CA LYS A 460 31.65 -8.13 50.99
C LYS A 460 32.39 -9.32 51.62
N LYS A 461 31.84 -10.53 51.56
CA LYS A 461 32.51 -11.76 52.02
C LYS A 461 33.26 -12.50 50.91
N SER A 462 33.13 -12.09 49.66
CA SER A 462 33.96 -12.57 48.55
C SER A 462 35.19 -11.68 48.38
N THR A 463 36.15 -11.83 49.28
CA THR A 463 37.52 -11.38 48.99
C THR A 463 38.15 -12.32 47.97
N LYS A 464 38.50 -11.75 46.81
CA LYS A 464 39.27 -12.35 45.70
C LYS A 464 38.51 -13.41 44.91
N THR A 465 37.84 -12.98 43.84
CA THR A 465 38.22 -13.24 42.43
C THR A 465 37.13 -12.64 41.54
N THR A 466 37.49 -11.62 40.76
CA THR A 466 36.64 -11.09 39.70
C THR A 466 36.62 -12.13 38.57
N THR A 467 35.56 -12.92 38.47
CA THR A 467 35.30 -13.70 37.26
C THR A 467 33.86 -13.46 36.87
N ALA A 468 33.69 -12.75 35.75
CA ALA A 468 32.43 -12.68 35.03
C ALA A 468 31.94 -14.11 34.78
N ILE A 469 30.70 -14.43 35.16
CA ILE A 469 30.10 -15.71 34.80
C ILE A 469 29.65 -15.63 33.34
N THR A 470 30.62 -15.78 32.44
CA THR A 470 30.44 -16.35 31.12
C THR A 470 30.70 -17.85 31.25
N GLY A 471 29.69 -18.69 31.09
CA GLY A 471 29.87 -20.14 31.16
C GLY A 471 28.62 -20.91 30.76
N ALA A 472 28.66 -21.48 29.56
CA ALA A 472 27.66 -22.35 28.98
C ALA A 472 27.37 -23.59 29.86
N PHE A 473 26.09 -23.88 30.13
CA PHE A 473 25.65 -25.22 30.54
C PHE A 473 24.25 -25.52 29.98
N GLY A 474 24.19 -26.61 29.21
CA GLY A 474 22.98 -27.14 28.59
C GLY A 474 22.04 -27.80 29.60
N GLY A 475 20.75 -27.71 29.32
CA GLY A 475 19.68 -28.29 30.11
C GLY A 475 18.34 -27.69 29.71
N THR A 476 17.63 -28.40 28.83
CA THR A 476 16.32 -28.08 28.27
C THR A 476 15.28 -27.86 29.39
N THR A 477 14.80 -26.61 29.55
CA THR A 477 13.51 -26.13 30.13
C THR A 477 13.59 -24.86 31.01
N SER A 478 14.77 -24.35 31.40
CA SER A 478 14.91 -23.24 32.38
C SER A 478 15.20 -21.83 31.79
N SER A 479 14.96 -21.60 30.50
CA SER A 479 15.31 -20.33 29.81
C SER A 479 14.16 -19.32 29.64
N TYR A 480 12.95 -19.58 30.17
CA TYR A 480 11.73 -18.82 29.81
C TYR A 480 11.23 -17.81 30.85
N ALA A 481 11.75 -17.81 32.09
CA ALA A 481 11.28 -16.94 33.17
C ALA A 481 11.88 -15.54 33.05
N MET A 482 11.01 -14.52 32.96
CA MET A 482 11.39 -13.11 32.80
C MET A 482 11.97 -12.53 34.08
N THR A 483 12.98 -11.68 33.94
CA THR A 483 13.56 -10.92 35.05
C THR A 483 12.70 -9.69 35.35
N VAL A 484 12.15 -9.63 36.55
CA VAL A 484 11.28 -8.54 37.02
C VAL A 484 11.83 -7.93 38.30
N ARG A 485 11.38 -6.71 38.59
CA ARG A 485 11.68 -5.98 39.83
C ARG A 485 10.84 -6.50 41.00
N GLU A 486 11.19 -6.14 42.24
CA GLU A 486 10.49 -6.62 43.45
C GLU A 486 9.07 -6.06 43.63
N ASP A 487 8.78 -4.86 43.08
CA ASP A 487 7.45 -4.25 43.10
C ASP A 487 6.40 -5.13 42.38
N PHE A 488 6.83 -5.96 41.42
CA PHE A 488 5.97 -6.91 40.72
C PHE A 488 5.12 -7.79 41.65
N PHE A 489 5.77 -8.46 42.61
CA PHE A 489 5.08 -9.43 43.44
C PHE A 489 4.48 -8.79 44.69
N TYR A 490 5.00 -7.64 45.15
CA TYR A 490 4.29 -6.84 46.16
C TYR A 490 2.94 -6.38 45.63
N ASP A 491 2.92 -5.79 44.43
CA ASP A 491 1.67 -5.36 43.79
C ASP A 491 0.74 -6.55 43.52
N SER A 492 1.27 -7.68 43.03
CA SER A 492 0.46 -8.90 42.84
C SER A 492 -0.18 -9.40 44.15
N ILE A 493 0.51 -9.25 45.29
CA ILE A 493 0.00 -9.66 46.60
C ILE A 493 -1.04 -8.66 47.12
N ILE A 494 -0.78 -7.36 46.98
CA ILE A 494 -1.64 -6.27 47.47
C ILE A 494 -2.94 -6.20 46.66
N GLU A 495 -2.81 -6.17 45.33
CA GLU A 495 -3.94 -6.06 44.40
C GLU A 495 -4.78 -7.35 44.36
N GLY A 496 -4.20 -8.49 44.76
CA GLY A 496 -4.88 -9.78 44.76
C GLY A 496 -5.11 -10.36 43.35
N GLU A 497 -4.56 -9.72 42.32
CA GLU A 497 -4.61 -10.13 40.93
C GLU A 497 -3.21 -10.46 40.40
N LYS A 498 -3.15 -11.31 39.36
CA LYS A 498 -1.87 -11.65 38.75
C LYS A 498 -1.42 -10.46 37.91
N ALA A 499 -0.52 -9.64 38.46
CA ALA A 499 0.07 -8.55 37.73
C ALA A 499 0.77 -9.09 36.46
N ASP A 500 0.75 -8.32 35.38
CA ASP A 500 1.48 -8.66 34.17
C ASP A 500 2.98 -8.45 34.43
N PRO A 501 3.81 -9.52 34.44
CA PRO A 501 5.25 -9.40 34.70
C PRO A 501 5.95 -8.42 33.75
N GLU A 502 5.42 -8.21 32.53
CA GLU A 502 6.04 -7.34 31.52
C GLU A 502 6.00 -5.85 31.92
N ASN A 503 5.05 -5.46 32.78
CA ASN A 503 4.97 -4.09 33.30
C ASN A 503 6.11 -3.76 34.28
N TYR A 504 6.80 -4.79 34.77
CA TYR A 504 7.82 -4.72 35.82
C TYR A 504 9.17 -5.28 35.36
N ALA A 505 9.30 -5.61 34.07
CA ALA A 505 10.52 -6.15 33.48
C ALA A 505 11.69 -5.16 33.63
N LEU A 506 12.86 -5.69 33.98
CA LEU A 506 14.12 -4.96 33.87
C LEU A 506 14.57 -4.95 32.41
N ASP A 507 15.17 -3.85 31.95
CA ASP A 507 15.88 -3.85 30.67
C ASP A 507 17.10 -4.78 30.84
N ASP A 508 17.09 -5.90 30.10
CA ASP A 508 18.20 -6.87 30.04
C ASP A 508 19.50 -6.23 29.52
#